data_AF-A0A3G8MDA4-F1
#
_entry.id   AF-A0A3G8MDA4-F1
#
_cell.length_a   1.000
_cell.length_b   1.000
_cell.length_c   1.000
_cell.angle_alpha   90.00
_cell.angle_beta   90.00
_cell.angle_gamma   90.00
#
_symmetry.space_group_name_H-M   'P 1'
#
loop_
_entity.id
_entity.type
_entity.pdbx_description
1 polymer ?
#
loop_
_entity_poly.entity_id
_entity_poly.type
_entity_poly.pdbx_seq_one_letter_code
_entity_poly.pdbx_strand_id
1 'polypeptide(L)'
;MLRLSRSKVISEIEFIVDRPIAGIGPLRWEKNGAECTAERYGYRGEFYSFDVEVMRVCSLGDARRKWELLIVTEHWRNAGGGRMHVGNWFKLTNGNTSDVKRWIANNRETGLSKSHRTLEAPQREFQPSNRTRKSAG
;
A
#
# COMPACT_ATOMS: atom_id res chain seq x y z
N MET A 1 -24.43 -2.43 14.93
CA MET A 1 -23.49 -3.33 14.23
C MET A 1 -22.89 -2.55 13.05
N LEU A 2 -21.65 -2.07 13.16
CA LEU A 2 -21.02 -1.23 12.13
C LEU A 2 -20.70 -2.07 10.89
N ARG A 3 -21.52 -1.93 9.86
CA ARG A 3 -21.28 -2.48 8.52
C ARG A 3 -20.18 -1.64 7.88
N LEU A 4 -18.92 -1.96 8.19
CA LEU A 4 -17.76 -1.35 7.53
C LEU A 4 -17.96 -1.45 6.01
N SER A 5 -18.01 -0.31 5.31
CA SER A 5 -18.11 -0.33 3.86
C SER A 5 -16.88 -1.06 3.30
N ARG A 6 -17.07 -1.91 2.29
CA ARG A 6 -15.98 -2.69 1.68
C ARG A 6 -14.83 -1.78 1.25
N SER A 7 -15.15 -0.62 0.69
CA SER A 7 -14.17 0.40 0.28
C SER A 7 -13.31 0.91 1.44
N LYS A 8 -13.89 1.14 2.63
CA LYS A 8 -13.13 1.60 3.80
C LYS A 8 -12.12 0.55 4.28
N VAL A 9 -12.52 -0.72 4.31
CA VAL A 9 -11.63 -1.81 4.70
C VAL A 9 -10.47 -1.94 3.72
N ILE A 10 -10.75 -1.82 2.42
CA ILE A 10 -9.71 -1.89 1.39
C ILE A 10 -8.71 -0.73 1.56
N SER A 11 -9.19 0.51 1.67
CA SER A 11 -8.30 1.67 1.86
C SER A 11 -7.47 1.58 3.14
N GLU A 12 -8.02 1.03 4.22
CA GLU A 12 -7.26 0.81 5.45
C GLU A 12 -6.18 -0.26 5.28
N ILE A 13 -6.48 -1.36 4.60
CA ILE A 13 -5.48 -2.40 4.31
C ILE A 13 -4.38 -1.81 3.43
N GLU A 14 -4.74 -1.14 2.33
CA GLU A 14 -3.79 -0.49 1.41
C GLU A 14 -2.88 0.52 2.13
N PHE A 15 -3.43 1.29 3.06
CA PHE A 15 -2.66 2.21 3.90
C PHE A 15 -1.72 1.46 4.87
N ILE A 16 -2.20 0.43 5.55
CA ILE A 16 -1.41 -0.34 6.52
C ILE A 16 -0.26 -1.08 5.84
N VAL A 17 -0.49 -1.65 4.66
CA VAL A 17 0.56 -2.36 3.90
C VAL A 17 1.50 -1.42 3.17
N ASP A 18 1.21 -0.10 3.17
CA ASP A 18 2.04 0.96 2.59
C ASP A 18 2.46 0.59 1.17
N ARG A 19 1.44 0.40 0.34
CA ARG A 19 1.58 -0.21 -0.97
C ARG A 19 2.59 0.56 -1.84
N PRO A 20 3.67 -0.08 -2.33
CA PRO A 20 4.58 0.55 -3.27
C PRO A 20 3.92 0.71 -4.65
N ILE A 21 4.41 1.68 -5.44
CA ILE A 21 3.96 1.84 -6.83
C ILE A 21 4.40 0.60 -7.61
N ALA A 22 3.43 -0.25 -7.97
CA ALA A 22 3.69 -1.45 -8.76
C ALA A 22 3.75 -1.11 -10.25
N GLY A 23 4.84 -1.51 -10.91
CA GLY A 23 4.96 -1.54 -12.37
C GLY A 23 4.15 -2.70 -12.98
N ILE A 24 4.49 -3.09 -14.20
CA ILE A 24 3.96 -4.32 -14.81
C ILE A 24 4.74 -5.51 -14.22
N GLY A 25 4.02 -6.55 -13.80
CA GLY A 25 4.60 -7.77 -13.22
C GLY A 25 4.39 -7.91 -11.70
N PRO A 26 4.84 -9.03 -11.11
CA PRO A 26 4.66 -9.30 -9.70
C PRO A 26 5.58 -8.42 -8.84
N LEU A 27 5.00 -7.78 -7.83
CA LEU A 27 5.69 -7.05 -6.78
C LEU A 27 5.44 -7.75 -5.45
N ARG A 28 6.50 -8.07 -4.69
CA ARG A 28 6.39 -8.71 -3.37
C ARG A 28 7.06 -7.85 -2.30
N TRP A 29 6.41 -7.67 -1.17
CA TRP A 29 6.95 -6.95 -0.02
C TRP A 29 6.34 -7.46 1.28
N GLU A 30 6.93 -7.07 2.40
CA GLU A 30 6.41 -7.38 3.72
C GLU A 30 6.19 -6.10 4.51
N LYS A 31 5.08 -6.03 5.25
CA LYS A 31 4.73 -4.88 6.08
C LYS A 31 3.88 -5.32 7.25
N ASN A 32 4.21 -4.83 8.46
CA ASN A 32 3.36 -4.98 9.64
C ASN A 32 2.94 -6.45 9.93
N GLY A 33 3.88 -7.38 9.77
CA GLY A 33 3.63 -8.81 9.96
C GLY A 33 2.73 -9.43 8.90
N ALA A 34 2.62 -8.82 7.72
CA ALA A 34 1.94 -9.37 6.56
C ALA A 34 2.87 -9.42 5.34
N GLU A 35 2.84 -10.52 4.63
CA GLU A 35 3.40 -10.68 3.30
C GLU A 35 2.39 -10.18 2.27
N CYS A 36 2.84 -9.36 1.35
CA CYS A 36 2.04 -8.79 0.29
C CYS A 36 2.62 -9.16 -1.07
N THR A 37 1.76 -9.53 -2.01
CA THR A 37 2.11 -9.63 -3.43
C THR A 37 1.08 -8.88 -4.24
N ALA A 38 1.50 -8.10 -5.24
CA ALA A 38 0.62 -7.42 -6.17
C ALA A 38 0.99 -7.78 -7.60
N GLU A 39 -0.02 -8.08 -8.41
CA GLU A 39 0.14 -8.44 -9.81
C GLU A 39 -0.83 -7.59 -10.64
N ARG A 40 -0.32 -7.05 -11.75
CA ARG A 40 -1.11 -6.27 -12.68
C ARG A 40 -1.25 -6.99 -14.01
N TYR A 41 -2.50 -7.18 -14.41
CA TYR A 41 -2.93 -7.79 -15.65
C TYR A 41 -3.58 -6.74 -16.54
N GLY A 42 -3.33 -6.84 -17.84
CA GLY A 42 -3.89 -5.91 -18.81
C GLY A 42 -4.36 -6.66 -20.04
N TYR A 43 -5.49 -6.22 -20.57
CA TYR A 43 -5.98 -6.62 -21.87
C TYR A 43 -6.27 -5.38 -22.71
N ARG A 44 -5.91 -5.45 -23.99
CA ARG A 44 -6.14 -4.40 -24.99
C ARG A 44 -6.80 -5.06 -26.20
N GLY A 45 -8.12 -4.96 -26.28
CA GLY A 45 -8.91 -5.45 -27.40
C GLY A 45 -9.54 -4.33 -28.21
N GLU A 46 -10.16 -4.69 -29.31
CA GLU A 46 -10.81 -3.75 -30.24
C GLU A 46 -12.05 -3.08 -29.62
N PHE A 47 -12.87 -3.84 -28.90
CA PHE A 47 -14.13 -3.33 -28.33
C PHE A 47 -14.00 -2.83 -26.89
N TYR A 48 -13.06 -3.39 -26.14
CA TYR A 48 -12.81 -3.04 -24.75
C TYR A 48 -11.35 -3.29 -24.36
N SER A 49 -10.93 -2.59 -23.32
CA SER A 49 -9.68 -2.86 -22.63
C SER A 49 -9.92 -2.89 -21.14
N PHE A 50 -9.07 -3.63 -20.42
CA PHE A 50 -9.09 -3.58 -18.97
C PHE A 50 -7.69 -3.60 -18.38
N ASP A 51 -7.59 -3.05 -17.18
CA ASP A 51 -6.49 -3.33 -16.26
C ASP A 51 -7.10 -3.93 -15.00
N VAL A 52 -6.61 -5.10 -14.59
CA VAL A 52 -6.97 -5.75 -13.33
C VAL A 52 -5.72 -5.82 -12.49
N GLU A 53 -5.85 -5.44 -11.23
CA GLU A 53 -4.79 -5.59 -10.26
C GLU A 53 -5.25 -6.49 -9.12
N VAL A 54 -4.44 -7.49 -8.80
CA VAL A 54 -4.69 -8.46 -7.74
C VAL A 54 -3.61 -8.28 -6.69
N MET A 55 -3.99 -7.83 -5.50
CA MET A 55 -3.11 -7.77 -4.34
C MET A 55 -3.49 -8.85 -3.34
N ARG A 56 -2.57 -9.77 -3.08
CA ARG A 56 -2.67 -10.76 -2.01
C ARG A 56 -1.99 -10.21 -0.76
N VAL A 57 -2.65 -10.34 0.38
CA VAL A 57 -2.09 -10.01 1.70
C VAL A 57 -2.30 -11.22 2.60
N CYS A 58 -1.21 -11.72 3.18
CA CYS A 58 -1.20 -12.90 4.03
C CYS A 58 -0.50 -12.58 5.35
N SER A 59 -1.06 -13.00 6.49
CA SER A 59 -0.38 -12.84 7.76
C SER A 59 0.88 -13.70 7.83
N LEU A 60 1.98 -13.10 8.29
CA LEU A 60 3.19 -13.76 8.72
C LEU A 60 3.13 -13.88 10.24
N GLY A 61 2.81 -15.07 10.75
CA GLY A 61 2.63 -15.25 12.19
C GLY A 61 2.09 -16.64 12.56
N ASP A 62 1.62 -16.73 13.80
CA ASP A 62 1.08 -17.97 14.40
C ASP A 62 0.11 -18.68 13.44
N ALA A 63 0.42 -19.94 13.13
CA ALA A 63 -0.36 -20.78 12.22
C ALA A 63 -1.84 -20.85 12.61
N ARG A 64 -2.16 -20.69 13.91
CA ARG A 64 -3.54 -20.68 14.42
C ARG A 64 -4.36 -19.46 14.00
N ARG A 65 -3.71 -18.36 13.61
CA ARG A 65 -4.35 -17.10 13.19
C ARG A 65 -3.95 -16.72 11.76
N LYS A 66 -3.56 -17.72 10.96
CA LYS A 66 -3.18 -17.51 9.57
C LYS A 66 -4.40 -17.07 8.78
N TRP A 67 -4.34 -15.89 8.19
CA TRP A 67 -5.34 -15.38 7.28
C TRP A 67 -4.71 -14.94 5.96
N GLU A 68 -5.53 -15.00 4.91
CA GLU A 68 -5.15 -14.55 3.58
C GLU A 68 -6.33 -13.85 2.92
N LEU A 69 -6.08 -12.69 2.33
CA LEU A 69 -7.05 -11.93 1.57
C LEU A 69 -6.50 -11.56 0.18
N LEU A 70 -7.41 -11.48 -0.77
CA LEU A 70 -7.19 -10.91 -2.09
C LEU A 70 -7.98 -9.61 -2.21
N ILE A 71 -7.33 -8.54 -2.64
CA ILE A 71 -7.96 -7.29 -3.08
C ILE A 71 -7.84 -7.25 -4.59
N VAL A 72 -8.94 -6.98 -5.27
CA VAL A 72 -9.00 -6.90 -6.73
C VAL A 72 -9.55 -5.54 -7.11
N THR A 73 -8.74 -4.81 -7.88
CA THR A 73 -9.11 -3.52 -8.47
C THR A 73 -9.21 -3.67 -9.97
N GLU A 74 -10.33 -3.25 -10.54
CA GLU A 74 -10.65 -3.43 -11.94
C GLU A 74 -10.96 -2.08 -12.59
N HIS A 75 -10.35 -1.83 -13.75
CA HIS A 75 -10.61 -0.66 -14.57
C HIS A 75 -10.93 -1.10 -15.99
N TRP A 76 -12.19 -0.97 -16.39
CA TRP A 76 -12.69 -1.33 -17.71
C TRP A 76 -12.90 -0.07 -18.55
N ARG A 77 -12.49 -0.13 -19.81
CA ARG A 77 -12.64 0.95 -20.78
C ARG A 77 -13.22 0.42 -22.09
N ASN A 78 -13.99 1.26 -22.78
CA ASN A 78 -14.49 0.95 -24.12
C ASN A 78 -13.37 1.15 -25.17
N ALA A 79 -13.69 0.84 -26.43
CA ALA A 79 -12.80 1.04 -27.59
C ALA A 79 -12.21 2.45 -27.69
N GLY A 80 -13.00 3.48 -27.33
CA GLY A 80 -12.58 4.88 -27.32
C GLY A 80 -11.79 5.30 -26.08
N GLY A 81 -11.42 4.36 -25.20
CA GLY A 81 -10.71 4.64 -23.94
C GLY A 81 -11.58 5.22 -22.82
N GLY A 82 -12.88 5.40 -23.05
CA GLY A 82 -13.84 5.90 -22.06
C GLY A 82 -14.08 4.88 -20.95
N ARG A 83 -14.17 5.35 -19.70
CA ARG A 83 -14.44 4.52 -18.51
C ARG A 83 -15.81 3.83 -18.64
N MET A 84 -15.82 2.50 -18.60
CA MET A 84 -17.03 1.67 -18.56
C MET A 84 -17.37 1.24 -17.13
N HIS A 85 -16.41 0.65 -16.44
CA HIS A 85 -16.60 0.10 -15.10
C HIS A 85 -15.34 0.30 -14.26
N VAL A 86 -15.55 0.61 -12.97
CA VAL A 86 -14.49 0.57 -11.97
C VAL A 86 -15.02 -0.24 -10.80
N GLY A 87 -14.32 -1.33 -10.49
CA GLY A 87 -14.64 -2.23 -9.39
C GLY A 87 -13.48 -2.27 -8.41
N ASN A 88 -13.80 -2.28 -7.11
CA ASN A 88 -12.80 -2.57 -6.09
C ASN A 88 -13.45 -3.44 -5.01
N TRP A 89 -12.94 -4.65 -4.85
CA TRP A 89 -13.49 -5.64 -3.94
C TRP A 89 -12.38 -6.45 -3.29
N PHE A 90 -12.70 -7.12 -2.20
CA PHE A 90 -11.77 -8.05 -1.57
C PHE A 90 -12.49 -9.32 -1.16
N LYS A 91 -11.72 -10.39 -1.03
CA LYS A 91 -12.19 -11.69 -0.54
C LYS A 91 -11.18 -12.26 0.43
N LEU A 92 -11.67 -12.75 1.55
CA LEU A 92 -10.89 -13.58 2.45
C LEU A 92 -10.81 -15.00 1.85
N THR A 93 -9.62 -15.43 1.45
CA THR A 93 -9.39 -16.77 0.87
C THR A 93 -9.05 -17.80 1.93
N ASN A 94 -8.50 -17.37 3.07
CA ASN A 94 -8.21 -18.24 4.21
C ASN A 94 -8.34 -17.49 5.56
N GLY A 95 -8.64 -18.22 6.62
CA GLY A 95 -8.80 -17.68 7.98
C GLY A 95 -10.19 -17.11 8.24
N ASN A 96 -10.31 -16.24 9.26
CA ASN A 96 -11.58 -15.63 9.65
C ASN A 96 -11.53 -14.09 9.60
N THR A 97 -12.69 -13.46 9.48
CA THR A 97 -12.80 -12.00 9.40
C THR A 97 -12.39 -11.29 10.69
N SER A 98 -12.55 -11.93 11.86
CA SER A 98 -12.17 -11.34 13.14
C SER A 98 -10.66 -11.14 13.27
N ASP A 99 -9.85 -12.06 12.76
CA ASP A 99 -8.40 -11.98 12.81
C ASP A 99 -7.88 -10.86 11.90
N VAL A 100 -8.46 -10.70 10.70
CA VAL A 100 -8.16 -9.56 9.82
C VAL A 100 -8.54 -8.24 10.49
N LYS A 101 -9.73 -8.15 11.08
CA LYS A 101 -10.16 -6.93 11.80
C LYS A 101 -9.23 -6.60 12.97
N ARG A 102 -8.78 -7.60 13.71
CA ARG A 102 -7.82 -7.43 14.82
C ARG A 102 -6.48 -6.94 14.29
N TRP A 103 -5.97 -7.54 13.22
CA TRP A 103 -4.74 -7.09 12.58
C TRP A 103 -4.84 -5.65 12.07
N ILE A 104 -5.95 -5.27 11.43
CA ILE A 104 -6.21 -3.88 11.02
C ILE A 104 -6.17 -2.96 12.24
N ALA A 105 -6.93 -3.28 13.30
CA ALA A 105 -6.99 -2.46 14.50
C ALA A 105 -5.61 -2.24 15.12
N ASN A 106 -4.81 -3.31 15.25
CA ASN A 106 -3.47 -3.26 15.84
C ASN A 106 -2.47 -2.42 15.03
N ASN A 107 -2.70 -2.23 13.72
CA ASN A 107 -1.76 -1.55 12.82
C ASN A 107 -2.23 -0.17 12.36
N ARG A 108 -3.49 0.22 12.64
CA ARG A 108 -4.00 1.57 12.36
C ARG A 108 -3.23 2.66 13.11
N GLU A 109 -2.87 2.41 14.38
CA GLU A 109 -2.18 3.39 15.23
C GLU A 109 -0.71 3.56 14.85
N THR A 110 -0.07 2.49 14.36
CA THR A 110 1.34 2.47 13.93
C THR A 110 1.57 3.24 12.63
N GLY A 111 0.54 3.41 11.78
CA GLY A 111 0.62 4.20 10.56
C GLY A 111 0.51 5.72 10.80
N LEU A 112 -0.22 6.14 11.85
CA LEU A 112 -0.41 7.56 12.20
C LEU A 112 0.79 8.17 12.94
N SER A 113 1.60 7.36 13.64
CA SER A 113 2.79 7.86 14.34
C SER A 113 3.99 8.11 13.42
N LYS A 114 4.01 7.54 12.21
CA LYS A 114 5.10 7.73 11.23
C LYS A 114 4.94 8.98 10.36
N SER A 115 3.73 9.48 10.13
CA SER A 115 3.51 10.72 9.37
C SER A 115 3.91 11.98 10.15
N HIS A 116 3.95 11.92 11.49
CA HIS A 116 4.28 13.07 12.33
C HIS A 116 5.78 13.25 12.63
N ARG A 117 6.65 12.33 12.17
CA ARG A 117 8.09 12.33 12.46
C ARG A 117 9.01 12.81 11.32
N THR A 118 8.45 13.17 10.16
CA THR A 118 9.23 13.52 8.95
C THR A 118 9.36 15.04 8.71
N LEU A 119 9.05 15.90 9.70
CA LEU A 119 9.14 17.36 9.57
C LEU A 119 10.20 18.04 10.46
N GLU A 120 11.17 17.30 10.99
CA GLU A 120 12.37 17.92 11.58
C GLU A 120 13.61 17.54 10.78
N ALA A 121 13.89 18.33 9.75
CA ALA A 121 15.19 18.34 9.10
C ALA A 121 16.24 18.87 10.10
N PRO A 122 17.42 18.26 10.22
CA PRO A 122 18.47 18.77 11.08
C PRO A 122 19.01 20.08 10.50
N GLN A 123 18.84 21.20 11.23
CA GLN A 123 19.55 22.44 10.92
C GLN A 123 21.05 22.19 11.02
N ARG A 124 21.72 22.05 9.87
CA ARG A 124 23.17 22.14 9.79
C ARG A 124 23.57 23.60 10.04
N GLU A 125 24.05 23.89 11.24
CA GLU A 125 24.76 25.13 11.55
C GLU A 125 25.95 25.30 10.57
N PHE A 126 25.88 26.33 9.74
CA PHE A 126 27.00 26.81 8.96
C PHE A 126 27.95 27.58 9.90
N GLN A 127 29.11 27.01 10.23
CA GLN A 127 30.22 27.78 10.81
C GLN A 127 31.02 28.44 9.68
N PRO A 128 31.13 29.78 9.60
CA PRO A 128 32.06 30.42 8.69
C PRO A 128 33.49 30.29 9.22
N SER A 129 34.38 29.71 8.41
CA SER A 129 35.81 29.61 8.74
C SER A 129 36.51 30.96 8.49
N ASN A 130 37.05 31.54 9.55
CA ASN A 130 37.88 32.74 9.48
C ASN A 130 39.26 32.37 8.94
N ARG A 131 39.51 32.66 7.66
CA ARG A 131 40.84 32.52 7.03
C ARG A 131 41.61 33.83 7.18
N THR A 132 42.46 33.88 8.20
CA THR A 132 43.41 34.98 8.44
C THR A 132 44.46 35.04 7.33
N ARG A 133 44.48 36.13 6.55
CA ARG A 133 45.60 36.49 5.68
C ARG A 133 46.79 36.90 6.56
N LYS A 134 47.90 36.15 6.53
CA LYS A 134 49.22 36.69 6.88
C LYS A 134 49.90 37.13 5.58
N SER A 135 50.15 38.43 5.49
CA SER A 135 50.99 39.09 4.50
C SER A 135 52.46 38.75 4.72
N ALA A 136 53.16 38.56 3.61
CA ALA A 136 54.59 38.34 3.52
C ALA A 136 55.40 39.54 4.01
N GLY A 137 56.56 39.23 4.61
CA GLY A 137 57.77 40.05 4.62
C GLY A 137 58.88 39.22 4.01
#